data_AF-A0A1V2QH92-F1
#
_entry.id   AF-A0A1V2QH92-F1
#
_cell.length_a   1.000
_cell.length_b   1.000
_cell.length_c   1.000
_cell.angle_alpha   90.00
_cell.angle_beta   90.00
_cell.angle_gamma   90.00
#
_symmetry.space_group_name_H-M   'P 1'
#
loop_
_entity.id
_entity.type
_entity.pdbx_description
1 polymer ?
#
loop_
_entity_poly.entity_id
_entity_poly.type
_entity_poly.pdbx_seq_one_letter_code
_entity_poly.pdbx_strand_id
1 'polypeptide(L)'
;MSIGTVLGQLRAEFPDVTVSKIRFLESEGLVLPGRTPSGYRQFTAADVERLRYVLRAQRDQYLPLKVIKQQLAAADRGESPGPRGVSGHRPQPADDGPRSLTRDELLAATGLTPATLTELEEFGLVKPGDDGTYDPVDAELGMVVRAMARFGIEPRHLRAYRAAADREVGLLEQIVTPLYRQRDTRARDRADQALRELASLSVALHTLLVKMGLRRVTGG
;
A
#
# COMPACT_ATOMS: atom_id res chain seq x y z
N MET A 1 22.22 21.17 6.02
CA MET A 1 21.23 21.65 7.00
C MET A 1 21.15 20.67 8.17
N SER A 2 20.89 21.15 9.39
CA SER A 2 20.71 20.29 10.57
C SER A 2 19.28 19.72 10.61
N ILE A 3 19.06 18.66 11.38
CA ILE A 3 17.72 18.06 11.54
C ILE A 3 16.70 19.04 12.14
N GLY A 4 17.14 19.97 12.99
CA GLY A 4 16.28 21.01 13.57
C GLY A 4 15.82 22.02 12.51
N THR A 5 16.72 22.42 11.61
CA THR A 5 16.38 23.29 10.47
C THR A 5 15.38 22.60 9.54
N VAL A 6 15.58 21.31 9.24
CA VAL A 6 14.65 20.52 8.40
C VAL A 6 13.28 20.41 9.06
N LEU A 7 13.23 20.12 10.37
CA LEU A 7 11.98 20.04 11.13
C LEU A 7 11.18 21.35 11.00
N GLY A 8 11.84 22.50 11.14
CA GLY A 8 11.19 23.81 10.98
C GLY A 8 10.56 24.00 9.60
N GLN A 9 11.26 23.59 8.54
CA GLN A 9 10.75 23.68 7.16
C GLN A 9 9.58 22.73 6.87
N LEU A 10 9.59 21.54 7.48
CA LEU A 10 8.51 20.56 7.29
C LEU A 10 7.25 20.92 8.10
N ARG A 11 7.40 21.52 9.28
CA ARG A 11 6.27 21.88 10.15
C ARG A 11 5.30 22.89 9.56
N ALA A 12 5.74 23.70 8.59
CA ALA A 12 4.86 24.62 7.87
C ALA A 12 3.72 23.88 7.15
N GLU A 13 3.95 22.63 6.72
CA GLU A 13 2.97 21.82 6.00
C GLU A 13 2.53 20.56 6.78
N PHE A 14 3.37 20.08 7.69
CA PHE A 14 3.12 18.88 8.50
C PHE A 14 3.31 19.22 9.99
N PRO A 15 2.30 19.82 10.66
CA PRO A 15 2.44 20.30 12.05
C PRO A 15 2.87 19.22 13.04
N ASP A 16 2.41 17.98 12.81
CA ASP A 16 2.64 16.83 13.69
C ASP A 16 3.98 16.13 13.46
N VAL A 17 4.80 16.60 12.50
CA VAL A 17 6.10 15.98 12.22
C VAL A 17 7.08 16.22 13.39
N THR A 18 7.79 15.17 13.77
CA THR A 18 8.76 15.18 14.87
C THR A 18 10.14 14.77 14.39
N VAL A 19 11.17 15.09 15.19
CA VAL A 19 12.54 14.62 14.95
C VAL A 19 12.60 13.08 14.91
N SER A 20 11.84 12.41 15.77
CA SER A 20 11.75 10.95 15.80
C SER A 20 11.18 10.39 14.50
N LYS A 21 10.16 11.03 13.92
CA LYS A 21 9.61 10.65 12.61
C LYS A 21 10.63 10.81 11.49
N ILE A 22 11.39 11.91 11.46
CA ILE A 22 12.44 12.13 10.44
C ILE A 22 13.54 11.06 10.56
N ARG A 23 13.99 10.74 11.79
CA ARG A 23 14.99 9.69 12.04
C ARG A 23 14.48 8.30 11.65
N PHE A 24 13.19 8.02 11.90
CA PHE A 24 12.58 6.77 11.48
C PHE A 24 12.54 6.64 9.95
N LEU A 25 12.19 7.71 9.22
CA LEU A 25 12.23 7.69 7.76
C LEU A 25 13.65 7.54 7.21
N GLU A 26 14.65 8.11 7.88
CA GLU A 26 16.07 7.89 7.60
C GLU A 26 16.49 6.44 7.85
N SER A 27 16.14 5.84 8.99
CA SER A 27 16.50 4.45 9.30
C SER A 27 15.84 3.45 8.35
N GLU A 28 14.66 3.80 7.86
CA GLU A 28 13.99 3.06 6.80
C GLU A 28 14.66 3.31 5.44
N GLY A 29 15.52 4.29 5.26
CA GLY A 29 16.23 4.55 3.99
C GLY A 29 15.41 5.35 2.97
N LEU A 30 14.39 6.09 3.41
CA LEU A 30 13.63 7.00 2.55
C LEU A 30 14.42 8.28 2.25
N VAL A 31 15.38 8.61 3.12
CA VAL A 31 16.29 9.74 2.99
C VAL A 31 17.67 9.30 3.48
N LEU A 32 18.73 9.74 2.80
CA LEU A 32 20.12 9.34 3.08
C LEU A 32 20.98 10.60 3.27
N PRO A 33 20.83 11.33 4.38
CA PRO A 33 21.59 12.54 4.62
C PRO A 33 23.08 12.22 4.74
N GLY A 34 23.91 13.10 4.17
CA GLY A 34 25.36 13.02 4.33
C GLY A 34 25.79 13.25 5.78
N ARG A 35 27.09 13.06 6.04
CA ARG A 35 27.69 13.41 7.34
C ARG A 35 28.70 14.53 7.18
N THR A 36 28.69 15.45 8.13
CA THR A 36 29.77 16.43 8.30
C THR A 36 31.07 15.71 8.74
N PRO A 37 32.25 16.34 8.56
CA PRO A 37 33.52 15.81 9.09
C PRO A 37 33.51 15.57 10.60
N SER A 38 32.64 16.28 11.33
CA SER A 38 32.43 16.15 12.78
C SER A 38 31.37 15.08 13.15
N GLY A 39 30.82 14.36 12.18
CA GLY A 39 29.93 13.19 12.38
C GLY A 39 28.43 13.49 12.45
N TYR A 40 28.02 14.76 12.46
CA TYR A 40 26.61 15.16 12.46
C TYR A 40 25.93 14.96 11.10
N ARG A 41 24.62 14.66 11.12
CA ARG A 41 23.77 14.55 9.93
C ARG A 41 23.67 15.89 9.20
N GLN A 42 23.88 15.84 7.90
CA GLN A 42 23.82 16.98 7.00
C GLN A 42 22.78 16.70 5.91
N PHE A 43 21.60 17.27 6.08
CA PHE A 43 20.52 17.21 5.10
C PHE A 43 20.74 18.24 3.99
N THR A 44 20.48 17.85 2.76
CA THR A 44 20.47 18.69 1.56
C THR A 44 19.06 19.22 1.29
N ALA A 45 18.91 20.14 0.32
CA ALA A 45 17.57 20.59 -0.10
C ALA A 45 16.76 19.44 -0.73
N ALA A 46 17.42 18.56 -1.49
CA ALA A 46 16.79 17.39 -2.08
C ALA A 46 16.23 16.43 -1.01
N ASP A 47 16.95 16.24 0.11
CA ASP A 47 16.47 15.43 1.23
C ASP A 47 15.17 15.99 1.83
N VAL A 48 15.04 17.32 1.90
CA VAL A 48 13.81 17.97 2.40
C VAL A 48 12.65 17.75 1.46
N GLU A 49 12.84 17.92 0.15
CA GLU A 49 11.78 17.64 -0.83
C GLU A 49 11.37 16.17 -0.82
N ARG A 50 12.32 15.26 -0.68
CA ARG A 50 12.07 13.83 -0.53
C ARG A 50 11.23 13.54 0.71
N LEU A 51 11.56 14.16 1.84
CA LEU A 51 10.76 14.04 3.06
C LEU A 51 9.34 14.61 2.90
N ARG A 52 9.16 15.74 2.21
CA ARG A 52 7.81 16.27 1.91
C ARG A 52 7.01 15.29 1.06
N TYR A 53 7.61 14.73 0.01
CA TYR A 53 6.97 13.73 -0.82
C TYR A 53 6.48 12.52 0.00
N VAL A 54 7.36 11.96 0.84
CA VAL A 54 7.02 10.83 1.73
C VAL A 54 5.86 11.19 2.64
N LEU A 55 5.90 12.36 3.29
CA LEU A 55 4.87 12.77 4.23
C LEU A 55 3.52 13.03 3.55
N ARG A 56 3.48 13.60 2.34
CA ARG A 56 2.26 13.72 1.53
C ARG A 56 1.71 12.35 1.14
N ALA A 57 2.56 11.47 0.63
CA ALA A 57 2.17 10.12 0.24
C ALA A 57 1.59 9.31 1.42
N GLN A 58 2.12 9.49 2.63
CA GLN A 58 1.55 8.88 3.83
C GLN A 58 0.26 9.54 4.31
N ARG A 59 0.17 10.88 4.28
CA ARG A 59 -0.99 11.63 4.79
C ARG A 59 -2.20 11.52 3.86
N ASP A 60 -1.97 11.70 2.56
CA ASP A 60 -3.02 11.92 1.57
C ASP A 60 -3.40 10.61 0.86
N GLN A 61 -2.44 9.69 0.69
CA GLN A 61 -2.61 8.44 -0.06
C GLN A 61 -2.43 7.18 0.79
N TYR A 62 -2.01 7.33 2.05
CA TYR A 62 -1.80 6.22 3.00
C TYR A 62 -0.87 5.11 2.47
N LEU A 63 0.12 5.48 1.64
CA LEU A 63 1.00 4.49 1.01
C LEU A 63 1.97 3.83 2.01
N PRO A 64 2.18 2.49 1.92
CA PRO A 64 3.23 1.81 2.67
C PRO A 64 4.62 2.34 2.31
N LEU A 65 5.54 2.38 3.28
CA LEU A 65 6.91 2.90 3.07
C LEU A 65 7.66 2.17 1.95
N LYS A 66 7.40 0.88 1.74
CA LYS A 66 7.98 0.09 0.64
C LYS A 66 7.58 0.66 -0.73
N VAL A 67 6.30 1.03 -0.90
CA VAL A 67 5.79 1.61 -2.15
C VAL A 67 6.38 3.00 -2.38
N ILE A 68 6.46 3.81 -1.32
CA ILE A 68 7.05 5.14 -1.40
C ILE A 68 8.55 5.06 -1.78
N LYS A 69 9.31 4.11 -1.19
CA LYS A 69 10.71 3.85 -1.58
C LYS A 69 10.84 3.53 -3.07
N GLN A 70 9.94 2.70 -3.61
CA GLN A 70 9.95 2.33 -5.03
C GLN A 70 9.67 3.54 -5.94
N GLN A 71 8.67 4.35 -5.59
CA GLN A 71 8.34 5.58 -6.34
C GLN A 71 9.52 6.56 -6.33
N LEU A 72 10.15 6.73 -5.18
CA LEU A 72 11.33 7.57 -5.05
C LEU A 72 12.52 7.05 -5.86
N ALA A 73 12.78 5.74 -5.84
CA ALA A 73 13.83 5.13 -6.64
C ALA A 73 13.58 5.24 -8.15
N ALA A 74 12.31 5.26 -8.59
CA ALA A 74 11.95 5.52 -9.98
C ALA A 74 12.19 6.98 -10.37
N ALA A 75 11.81 7.93 -9.51
CA ALA A 75 12.08 9.34 -9.71
C ALA A 75 13.60 9.64 -9.78
N ASP A 76 14.41 8.98 -8.96
CA ASP A 76 15.88 9.12 -8.97
C ASP A 76 16.51 8.62 -10.28
N ARG A 77 15.87 7.69 -10.99
CA ARG A 77 16.30 7.22 -12.31
C ARG A 77 15.85 8.12 -13.47
N GLY A 78 15.20 9.25 -13.18
CA GLY A 78 14.71 10.19 -14.20
C GLY A 78 13.38 9.78 -14.84
N GLU A 79 12.70 8.77 -14.31
CA GLU A 79 11.33 8.44 -14.72
C GLU A 79 10.38 9.47 -14.09
N SER A 80 10.05 10.54 -14.82
CA SER A 80 9.17 11.61 -14.32
C SER A 80 7.79 11.08 -13.88
N PRO A 81 7.23 11.58 -12.77
CA PRO A 81 5.91 11.16 -12.30
C PRO A 81 4.83 11.86 -13.13
N GLY A 82 4.43 11.23 -14.24
CA GLY A 82 3.09 11.49 -14.79
C GLY A 82 2.02 11.02 -13.81
N PRO A 83 0.77 11.49 -13.92
CA PRO A 83 -0.34 11.06 -13.06
C PRO A 83 -0.69 9.60 -13.39
N ARG A 84 0.13 8.68 -12.88
CA ARG A 84 -0.11 7.25 -12.92
C ARG A 84 -0.78 6.89 -11.61
N GLY A 85 -2.11 6.93 -11.62
CA GLY A 85 -2.88 6.12 -10.71
C GLY A 85 -2.37 4.69 -10.75
N VAL A 86 -2.15 4.11 -9.56
CA VAL A 86 -2.04 2.68 -9.28
C VAL A 86 -1.66 1.83 -10.50
N SER A 87 -0.38 1.91 -10.89
CA SER A 87 0.17 1.05 -11.94
C SER A 87 1.44 0.41 -11.43
N GLY A 88 1.31 -0.87 -11.05
CA GLY A 88 2.31 -1.90 -11.29
C GLY A 88 3.57 -1.80 -10.46
N HIS A 89 3.62 -2.64 -9.43
CA HIS A 89 4.86 -3.30 -9.02
C HIS A 89 5.51 -3.87 -10.29
N ARG A 90 6.56 -3.21 -10.81
CA ARG A 90 7.49 -3.85 -11.74
C ARG A 90 8.62 -4.40 -10.87
N PRO A 91 8.79 -5.73 -10.74
CA PRO A 91 9.94 -6.28 -10.05
C PRO A 91 11.21 -5.90 -10.83
N GLN A 92 12.22 -5.35 -10.14
CA GLN A 92 13.60 -5.48 -10.60
C GLN A 92 14.09 -6.87 -10.22
N PRO A 93 14.91 -7.53 -11.05
CA PRO A 93 15.12 -8.96 -10.99
C PRO A 93 16.05 -9.29 -9.83
N ALA A 94 15.48 -9.75 -8.73
CA ALA A 94 15.96 -11.00 -8.17
C ALA A 94 15.30 -12.11 -9.02
N ASP A 95 16.09 -13.09 -9.42
CA ASP A 95 15.68 -14.24 -10.21
C ASP A 95 14.37 -14.88 -9.67
N ASP A 96 13.54 -15.39 -10.60
CA ASP A 96 12.32 -16.21 -10.41
C ASP A 96 10.94 -15.53 -10.25
N GLY A 97 10.35 -15.00 -11.34
CA GLY A 97 8.89 -14.89 -11.58
C GLY A 97 7.97 -14.22 -10.52
N PRO A 98 6.63 -14.18 -10.73
CA PRO A 98 5.70 -14.03 -9.62
C PRO A 98 5.72 -15.36 -8.84
N ARG A 99 6.58 -15.46 -7.83
CA ARG A 99 6.69 -16.69 -7.05
C ARG A 99 5.48 -16.80 -6.14
N SER A 100 4.53 -17.65 -6.51
CA SER A 100 3.49 -18.11 -5.59
C SER A 100 4.16 -18.71 -4.35
N LEU A 101 3.55 -18.49 -3.19
CA LEU A 101 4.10 -18.87 -1.90
C LEU A 101 3.53 -20.22 -1.50
N THR A 102 4.36 -21.13 -1.01
CA THR A 102 3.87 -22.28 -0.24
C THR A 102 3.23 -21.81 1.08
N ARG A 103 2.47 -22.69 1.73
CA ARG A 103 1.88 -22.39 3.05
C ARG A 103 2.93 -21.95 4.07
N ASP A 104 4.07 -22.64 4.11
CA ASP A 104 5.14 -22.35 5.05
C ASP A 104 5.83 -21.01 4.73
N GLU A 105 6.04 -20.70 3.46
CA GLU A 105 6.56 -19.39 3.02
C GLU A 105 5.60 -18.25 3.39
N LEU A 106 4.28 -18.46 3.23
CA LEU A 106 3.27 -17.48 3.63
C LEU A 106 3.27 -17.24 5.15
N LEU A 107 3.31 -18.31 5.95
CA LEU A 107 3.38 -18.21 7.42
C LEU A 107 4.66 -17.48 7.85
N ALA A 108 5.80 -17.79 7.23
CA ALA A 108 7.07 -17.14 7.51
C ALA A 108 7.06 -15.65 7.14
N ALA A 109 6.52 -15.29 5.97
CA ALA A 109 6.45 -13.92 5.49
C ALA A 109 5.51 -13.03 6.31
N THR A 110 4.39 -13.60 6.78
CA THR A 110 3.35 -12.84 7.49
C THR A 110 3.52 -12.86 9.01
N GLY A 111 4.15 -13.90 9.56
CA GLY A 111 4.22 -14.16 11.00
C GLY A 111 2.87 -14.55 11.61
N LEU A 112 1.95 -15.08 10.80
CA LEU A 112 0.69 -15.66 11.25
C LEU A 112 0.92 -17.02 11.91
N THR A 113 -0.03 -17.44 12.75
CA THR A 113 -0.07 -18.82 13.23
C THR A 113 -0.77 -19.72 12.22
N PRO A 114 -0.47 -21.04 12.17
CA PRO A 114 -1.18 -21.98 11.30
C PRO A 114 -2.70 -21.96 11.51
N ALA A 115 -3.15 -21.82 12.76
CA ALA A 115 -4.57 -21.73 13.10
C ALA A 115 -5.21 -20.45 12.54
N THR A 116 -4.54 -19.30 12.63
CA THR A 116 -5.03 -18.05 12.03
C THR A 116 -5.13 -18.16 10.51
N LEU A 117 -4.16 -18.80 9.85
CA LEU A 117 -4.23 -19.02 8.41
C LEU A 117 -5.41 -19.93 8.03
N THR A 118 -5.65 -21.01 8.79
CA THR A 118 -6.83 -21.86 8.60
C THR A 118 -8.13 -21.07 8.75
N GLU A 119 -8.26 -20.20 9.76
CA GLU A 119 -9.45 -19.34 9.89
C GLU A 119 -9.62 -18.37 8.70
N LEU A 120 -8.51 -17.83 8.17
CA LEU A 120 -8.55 -16.98 6.98
C LEU A 120 -9.06 -17.73 5.74
N GLU A 121 -8.68 -19.00 5.60
CA GLU A 121 -9.14 -19.89 4.53
C GLU A 121 -10.62 -20.24 4.70
N GLU A 122 -11.04 -20.64 5.90
CA GLU A 122 -12.42 -20.98 6.23
C GLU A 122 -13.38 -19.81 6.00
N PHE A 123 -12.93 -18.58 6.29
CA PHE A 123 -13.73 -17.37 6.06
C PHE A 123 -13.57 -16.79 4.65
N GLY A 124 -12.79 -17.46 3.79
CA GLY A 124 -12.60 -17.08 2.39
C GLY A 124 -11.85 -15.76 2.20
N LEU A 125 -11.09 -15.33 3.19
CA LEU A 125 -10.25 -14.12 3.13
C LEU A 125 -9.00 -14.38 2.28
N VAL A 126 -8.43 -15.56 2.44
CA VAL A 126 -7.32 -16.09 1.63
C VAL A 126 -7.79 -17.40 1.01
N LYS A 127 -7.34 -17.72 -0.21
CA LYS A 127 -7.55 -19.04 -0.80
C LYS A 127 -6.28 -19.50 -1.50
N PRO A 128 -5.76 -20.70 -1.21
CA PRO A 128 -4.73 -21.28 -2.05
C PRO A 128 -5.28 -21.49 -3.46
N GLY A 129 -4.42 -21.29 -4.46
CA GLY A 129 -4.68 -21.67 -5.84
C GLY A 129 -4.80 -23.19 -6.01
N ASP A 130 -5.11 -23.62 -7.23
CA ASP A 130 -5.31 -25.05 -7.55
C ASP A 130 -4.07 -25.91 -7.29
N ASP A 131 -2.88 -25.30 -7.27
CA ASP A 131 -1.60 -25.94 -6.97
C ASP A 131 -1.24 -25.91 -5.46
N GLY A 132 -2.14 -25.42 -4.61
CA GLY A 132 -1.92 -25.31 -3.17
C GLY A 132 -1.02 -24.15 -2.74
N THR A 133 -0.67 -23.24 -3.66
CA THR A 133 0.15 -22.06 -3.39
C THR A 133 -0.69 -20.79 -3.22
N TYR A 134 -0.11 -19.75 -2.65
CA TYR A 134 -0.75 -18.47 -2.36
C TYR A 134 -0.17 -17.35 -3.21
N ASP A 135 -0.99 -16.36 -3.54
CA ASP A 135 -0.53 -15.18 -4.26
C ASP A 135 0.25 -14.24 -3.32
N PRO A 136 1.24 -13.47 -3.81
CA PRO A 136 1.89 -12.43 -3.01
C PRO A 136 0.91 -11.47 -2.30
N VAL A 137 -0.27 -11.19 -2.87
CA VAL A 137 -1.32 -10.38 -2.23
C VAL A 137 -1.87 -11.03 -0.96
N ASP A 138 -1.90 -12.37 -0.87
CA ASP A 138 -2.32 -13.07 0.34
C ASP A 138 -1.36 -12.80 1.51
N ALA A 139 -0.05 -12.64 1.22
CA ALA A 139 0.92 -12.24 2.23
C ALA A 139 0.70 -10.80 2.70
N GLU A 140 0.35 -9.89 1.79
CA GLU A 140 -0.02 -8.52 2.16
C GLU A 140 -1.25 -8.48 3.06
N LEU A 141 -2.30 -9.24 2.71
CA LEU A 141 -3.49 -9.40 3.54
C LEU A 141 -3.16 -9.98 4.92
N GLY A 142 -2.34 -11.04 4.97
CA GLY A 142 -1.94 -11.69 6.21
C GLY A 142 -1.19 -10.76 7.17
N MET A 143 -0.32 -9.88 6.65
CA MET A 143 0.35 -8.86 7.45
C MET A 143 -0.62 -7.83 8.03
N VAL A 144 -1.64 -7.43 7.27
CA VAL A 144 -2.69 -6.51 7.74
C VAL A 144 -3.51 -7.17 8.84
N VAL A 145 -3.97 -8.41 8.64
CA VAL A 145 -4.73 -9.15 9.66
C VAL A 145 -3.93 -9.31 10.94
N ARG A 146 -2.64 -9.63 10.84
CA ARG A 146 -1.75 -9.72 12.01
C ARG A 146 -1.64 -8.40 12.76
N ALA A 147 -1.61 -7.27 12.05
CA ALA A 147 -1.60 -5.95 12.67
C ALA A 147 -2.95 -5.66 13.38
N MET A 148 -4.07 -6.02 12.75
CA MET A 148 -5.42 -5.86 13.31
C MET A 148 -5.66 -6.72 14.55
N ALA A 149 -5.06 -7.92 14.62
CA ALA A 149 -5.14 -8.80 15.78
C ALA A 149 -4.62 -8.14 17.08
N ARG A 150 -3.69 -7.17 16.99
CA ARG A 150 -3.21 -6.39 18.15
C ARG A 150 -4.30 -5.53 18.79
N PHE A 151 -5.38 -5.29 18.07
CA PHE A 151 -6.57 -4.54 18.53
C PHE A 151 -7.75 -5.48 18.84
N GLY A 152 -7.53 -6.79 18.92
CA GLY A 152 -8.60 -7.78 19.14
C GLY A 152 -9.46 -8.08 17.92
N ILE A 153 -9.06 -7.62 16.73
CA ILE A 153 -9.80 -7.87 15.49
C ILE A 153 -9.26 -9.15 14.84
N GLU A 154 -9.98 -10.24 15.08
CA GLU A 154 -9.73 -11.57 14.52
C GLU A 154 -10.39 -11.82 13.14
N PRO A 155 -9.97 -12.86 12.39
CA PRO A 155 -10.55 -13.24 11.10
C PRO A 155 -12.08 -13.32 11.06
N ARG A 156 -12.71 -13.81 12.13
CA ARG A 156 -14.18 -13.92 12.23
C ARG A 156 -14.90 -12.58 12.07
N HIS A 157 -14.28 -11.48 12.48
CA HIS A 157 -14.82 -10.12 12.35
C HIS A 157 -14.67 -9.56 10.92
N LEU A 158 -13.81 -10.17 10.11
CA LEU A 158 -13.48 -9.71 8.76
C LEU A 158 -14.44 -10.25 7.69
N ARG A 159 -15.35 -11.17 8.04
CA ARG A 159 -16.34 -11.73 7.10
C ARG A 159 -17.20 -10.64 6.42
N ALA A 160 -17.55 -9.58 7.16
CA ALA A 160 -18.31 -8.47 6.61
C ALA A 160 -17.51 -7.69 5.55
N TYR A 161 -16.20 -7.56 5.74
CA TYR A 161 -15.29 -6.94 4.78
C TYR A 161 -15.16 -7.80 3.53
N ARG A 162 -15.00 -9.13 3.69
CA ARG A 162 -15.00 -10.08 2.56
C ARG A 162 -16.28 -9.97 1.73
N ALA A 163 -17.44 -10.01 2.38
CA ALA A 163 -18.72 -9.91 1.70
C ALA A 163 -18.92 -8.56 0.99
N ALA A 164 -18.37 -7.47 1.54
CA ALA A 164 -18.38 -6.17 0.88
C ALA A 164 -17.50 -6.14 -0.37
N ALA A 165 -16.28 -6.70 -0.29
CA ALA A 165 -15.38 -6.84 -1.42
C ALA A 165 -15.99 -7.70 -2.55
N ASP A 166 -16.64 -8.82 -2.20
CA ASP A 166 -17.32 -9.68 -3.19
C ASP A 166 -18.43 -8.94 -3.93
N ARG A 167 -19.23 -8.13 -3.23
CA ARG A 167 -20.26 -7.30 -3.84
C ARG A 167 -19.67 -6.22 -4.76
N GLU A 168 -18.55 -5.63 -4.36
CA GLU A 168 -17.83 -4.63 -5.15
C GLU A 168 -17.29 -5.24 -6.43
N VAL A 169 -16.60 -6.38 -6.33
CA VAL A 169 -16.10 -7.14 -7.50
C VAL A 169 -17.25 -7.49 -8.44
N GLY A 170 -18.36 -8.03 -7.93
CA GLY A 170 -19.51 -8.37 -8.75
C GLY A 170 -20.12 -7.16 -9.49
N LEU A 171 -20.17 -5.98 -8.85
CA LEU A 171 -20.62 -4.75 -9.50
C LEU A 171 -19.66 -4.33 -10.63
N LEU A 172 -18.35 -4.37 -10.38
CA LEU A 172 -17.35 -4.02 -11.39
C LEU A 172 -17.39 -4.99 -12.57
N GLU A 173 -17.49 -6.30 -12.30
CA GLU A 173 -17.61 -7.34 -13.32
C GLU A 173 -18.80 -7.12 -14.25
N GLN A 174 -19.97 -6.73 -13.71
CA GLN A 174 -21.15 -6.42 -14.51
C GLN A 174 -20.91 -5.26 -15.49
N ILE A 175 -20.08 -4.28 -15.12
CA ILE A 175 -19.77 -3.11 -15.93
C ILE A 175 -18.72 -3.45 -17.01
N VAL A 176 -17.68 -4.20 -16.65
CA VAL A 176 -16.53 -4.44 -17.55
C VAL A 176 -16.72 -5.64 -18.47
N THR A 177 -17.50 -6.66 -18.07
CA THR A 177 -17.74 -7.87 -18.89
C THR A 177 -18.25 -7.57 -20.31
N PRO A 178 -19.22 -6.64 -20.53
CA PRO A 178 -19.64 -6.25 -21.87
C PRO A 178 -18.51 -5.66 -22.73
N LEU A 179 -17.56 -4.95 -22.13
CA LEU A 179 -16.43 -4.33 -22.83
C LEU A 179 -15.44 -5.39 -23.32
N TYR A 180 -15.17 -6.43 -22.53
CA TYR A 180 -14.30 -7.55 -22.92
C TYR A 180 -14.88 -8.45 -24.01
N ARG A 181 -16.20 -8.46 -24.21
CA ARG A 181 -16.85 -9.23 -25.30
C ARG A 181 -16.53 -8.69 -26.69
N GLN A 182 -16.12 -7.42 -26.81
CA GLN A 182 -15.68 -6.85 -28.08
C GLN A 182 -14.30 -7.41 -28.45
N ARG A 183 -14.19 -8.09 -29.60
CA ARG A 183 -12.97 -8.80 -30.05
C ARG A 183 -11.83 -7.91 -30.60
N ASP A 184 -11.85 -6.61 -30.34
CA ASP A 184 -10.79 -5.68 -30.76
C ASP A 184 -9.83 -5.39 -29.58
N THR A 185 -8.52 -5.46 -29.83
CA THR A 185 -7.46 -5.10 -28.87
C THR A 185 -7.69 -3.72 -28.25
N ARG A 186 -8.14 -2.73 -29.05
CA ARG A 186 -8.47 -1.39 -28.52
C ARG A 186 -9.65 -1.40 -27.55
N ALA A 187 -10.55 -2.37 -27.64
CA ALA A 187 -11.67 -2.52 -26.71
C ALA A 187 -11.22 -3.14 -25.38
N ARG A 188 -10.25 -4.06 -25.42
CA ARG A 188 -9.61 -4.61 -24.22
C ARG A 188 -8.84 -3.55 -23.45
N ASP A 189 -8.03 -2.74 -24.14
CA ASP A 189 -7.28 -1.65 -23.50
C ASP A 189 -8.23 -0.65 -22.79
N ARG A 190 -9.37 -0.34 -23.43
CA ARG A 190 -10.42 0.50 -22.83
C ARG A 190 -11.09 -0.16 -21.63
N ALA A 191 -11.34 -1.47 -21.68
CA ALA A 191 -11.91 -2.22 -20.57
C ALA A 191 -10.95 -2.25 -19.37
N ASP A 192 -9.67 -2.52 -19.61
CA ASP A 192 -8.62 -2.52 -18.58
C ASP A 192 -8.46 -1.13 -17.94
N GLN A 193 -8.50 -0.07 -18.76
CA GLN A 193 -8.44 1.30 -18.25
C GLN A 193 -9.66 1.64 -17.39
N ALA A 194 -10.86 1.29 -17.84
CA ALA A 194 -12.09 1.51 -17.09
C ALA A 194 -12.08 0.72 -15.77
N LEU A 195 -11.62 -0.54 -15.78
CA LEU A 195 -11.50 -1.35 -14.58
C LEU A 195 -10.56 -0.72 -13.55
N ARG A 196 -9.40 -0.22 -13.99
CA ARG A 196 -8.43 0.48 -13.10
C ARG A 196 -9.02 1.75 -12.50
N GLU A 197 -9.73 2.54 -13.30
CA GLU A 197 -10.38 3.77 -12.84
C GLU A 197 -11.49 3.46 -11.82
N LEU A 198 -12.36 2.50 -12.13
CA LEU A 198 -13.43 2.08 -11.23
C LEU A 198 -12.88 1.51 -9.92
N ALA A 199 -11.80 0.72 -9.95
CA ALA A 199 -11.14 0.23 -8.74
C ALA A 199 -10.59 1.38 -7.88
N SER A 200 -9.97 2.39 -8.50
CA SER A 200 -9.48 3.58 -7.80
C SER A 200 -10.63 4.39 -7.16
N LEU A 201 -11.74 4.55 -7.86
CA LEU A 201 -12.94 5.20 -7.33
C LEU A 201 -13.57 4.37 -6.19
N SER A 202 -13.51 3.04 -6.31
CA SER A 202 -13.80 2.03 -5.29
C SER A 202 -13.24 2.41 -3.91
N VAL A 203 -11.91 2.42 -3.88
CA VAL A 203 -11.11 2.71 -2.67
C VAL A 203 -11.41 4.11 -2.12
N ALA A 204 -11.54 5.12 -3.00
CA ALA A 204 -11.87 6.49 -2.59
C ALA A 204 -13.26 6.56 -1.92
N LEU A 205 -14.27 5.93 -2.52
CA LEU A 205 -15.62 5.85 -1.98
C LEU A 205 -15.62 5.17 -0.60
N HIS A 206 -14.99 3.99 -0.49
CA HIS A 206 -14.89 3.26 0.78
C HIS A 206 -14.26 4.12 1.88
N THR A 207 -13.15 4.79 1.57
CA THR A 207 -12.45 5.69 2.50
C THR A 207 -13.35 6.82 2.98
N LEU A 208 -14.11 7.44 2.08
CA LEU A 208 -15.05 8.51 2.42
C LEU A 208 -16.21 8.00 3.27
N LEU A 209 -16.79 6.85 2.93
CA LEU A 209 -17.87 6.22 3.70
C LEU A 209 -17.43 5.90 5.13
N VAL A 210 -16.22 5.34 5.31
CA VAL A 210 -15.63 5.08 6.63
C VAL A 210 -15.39 6.38 7.39
N LYS A 211 -14.81 7.41 6.75
CA LYS A 211 -14.60 8.73 7.37
C LYS A 211 -15.91 9.35 7.85
N MET A 212 -16.97 9.29 7.04
CA MET A 212 -18.30 9.77 7.42
C MET A 212 -18.90 8.95 8.57
N GLY A 213 -18.71 7.63 8.56
CA GLY A 213 -19.10 6.75 9.65
C GLY A 213 -18.42 7.10 10.97
N LEU A 214 -17.09 7.24 10.95
CA LEU A 214 -16.30 7.54 12.15
C LEU A 214 -16.63 8.90 12.75
N ARG A 215 -16.88 9.94 11.94
CA ARG A 215 -17.32 11.25 12.44
C ARG A 215 -18.58 11.15 13.31
N ARG A 216 -19.51 10.25 12.98
CA ARG A 216 -20.72 10.03 13.79
C ARG A 216 -20.42 9.38 15.14
N VAL A 217 -19.41 8.51 15.19
CA VAL A 217 -19.01 7.79 16.41
C VAL A 217 -18.16 8.68 17.32
N THR A 218 -17.27 9.50 16.76
CA THR A 218 -16.37 10.37 17.53
C THR A 218 -17.01 11.68 17.98
N GLY A 219 -18.29 11.92 17.68
CA GLY A 219 -18.97 13.18 17.91
C GLY A 219 -18.49 14.26 16.93
N GLY A 220 -19.29 14.52 15.91
CA GLY A 220 -19.19 15.76 15.14
C GLY A 220 -19.85 16.90 15.88
#